data_AF-A0A5K0V7J5-F1
#
_entry.id   AF-A0A5K0V7J5-F1
#
_cell.length_a   1.000
_cell.length_b   1.000
_cell.length_c   1.000
_cell.angle_alpha   90.00
_cell.angle_beta   90.00
_cell.angle_gamma   90.00
#
_symmetry.space_group_name_H-M   'P 1'
#
loop_
_entity.id
_entity.type
_entity.pdbx_description
1 polymer ?
#
loop_
_entity_poly.entity_id
_entity_poly.type
_entity_poly.pdbx_seq_one_letter_code
_entity_poly.pdbx_strand_id
1 'polypeptide(L)' 'EFGHHVRLATHANFRTFVKSAGIDFHPLGGDARILAR' A
#
# COMPACT_ATOMS: atom_id res chain seq x y z
N GLU A 1 -3.73 -24.35 5.22
CA GLU A 1 -3.77 -23.02 4.61
C GLU A 1 -2.93 -23.03 3.34
N PHE A 2 -3.48 -22.58 2.22
CA PHE A 2 -2.67 -22.33 1.03
C PHE A 2 -1.95 -20.99 1.26
N GLY A 3 -0.63 -21.03 1.41
CA GLY A 3 0.17 -19.88 1.82
C GLY A 3 0.22 -18.82 0.71
N HIS A 4 -0.64 -17.82 0.80
CA HIS A 4 -0.61 -16.67 -0.08
C HIS A 4 0.22 -15.55 0.55
N HIS A 5 1.24 -15.07 -0.16
CA HIS A 5 1.93 -13.84 0.23
C HIS A 5 1.17 -12.66 -0.36
N VAL A 6 0.56 -11.85 0.50
CA VAL A 6 -0.24 -10.69 0.12
C VAL A 6 0.55 -9.40 0.37
N ARG A 7 0.56 -8.51 -0.61
CA ARG A 7 1.08 -7.14 -0.49
C ARG A 7 0.02 -6.14 -0.94
N LEU A 8 0.00 -4.97 -0.32
CA LEU A 8 -0.92 -3.89 -0.66
C LEU A 8 -0.19 -2.76 -1.41
N ALA A 9 -0.66 -2.46 -2.62
CA ALA A 9 -0.15 -1.37 -3.44
C ALA A 9 -1.01 -0.11 -3.27
N THR A 10 -0.41 0.99 -2.83
CA THR A 10 -1.09 2.30 -2.69
C THR A 10 -0.08 3.45 -2.73
N HIS A 11 -0.56 4.69 -2.70
CA HIS A 11 0.27 5.88 -2.65
C HIS A 11 1.11 5.96 -1.36
N ALA A 12 2.28 6.59 -1.45
CA ALA A 12 3.26 6.66 -0.35
C ALA A 12 2.72 7.26 0.96
N ASN A 13 1.72 8.13 0.88
CA ASN A 13 1.08 8.80 2.02
C ASN A 13 0.47 7.81 3.02
N PHE A 14 0.10 6.60 2.57
CA PHE A 14 -0.50 5.56 3.40
C PHE A 14 0.52 4.52 3.90
N ARG A 15 1.82 4.67 3.61
CA ARG A 15 2.85 3.69 3.97
C ARG A 15 2.80 3.29 5.45
N THR A 16 2.70 4.28 6.35
CA THR A 16 2.66 4.03 7.80
C THR A 16 1.42 3.25 8.20
N PHE A 17 0.26 3.60 7.64
CA PHE A 17 -1.01 2.92 7.88
C PHE A 17 -0.97 1.43 7.44
N VAL A 18 -0.44 1.16 6.24
CA VAL A 18 -0.31 -0.22 5.73
C VAL A 18 0.63 -1.05 6.63
N LYS A 19 1.78 -0.49 6.98
CA LYS A 19 2.76 -1.18 7.84
C LYS A 19 2.26 -1.38 9.27
N SER A 20 1.48 -0.45 9.82
CA SER A 20 0.90 -0.62 11.16
C SER A 20 -0.14 -1.75 11.22
N ALA A 21 -0.73 -2.12 10.08
CA ALA A 21 -1.63 -3.27 9.98
C ALA A 21 -0.89 -4.61 9.77
N GLY A 22 0.45 -4.62 9.74
CA GLY A 22 1.24 -5.82 9.49
C GLY A 22 1.24 -6.29 8.03
N ILE A 23 0.86 -5.43 7.09
CA ILE A 23 0.77 -5.75 5.66
C ILE A 23 2.01 -5.21 4.92
N ASP A 24 2.52 -5.97 3.95
CA ASP A 24 3.62 -5.53 3.09
C ASP A 24 3.18 -4.40 2.15
N PHE A 25 3.93 -3.30 2.18
CA PHE A 25 3.64 -2.10 1.39
C PHE A 25 4.39 -2.11 0.05
N HIS A 26 3.67 -1.82 -1.04
CA HIS A 26 4.25 -1.56 -2.36
C HIS A 26 3.82 -0.17 -2.88
N PRO A 27 4.75 0.75 -3.19
CA PRO A 27 4.37 2.10 -3.62
C PRO A 27 3.79 2.09 -5.04
N LEU A 28 2.62 2.73 -5.21
CA LEU A 28 2.18 3.22 -6.50
C LEU A 28 2.85 4.56 -6.76
N GLY A 29 3.39 4.75 -7.97
CA GLY A 29 3.98 6.03 -8.38
C GLY A 29 2.91 7.13 -8.47
N GLY A 30 3.33 8.38 -8.23
CA GLY A 30 2.46 9.56 -8.29
C GLY A 30 1.94 10.01 -6.93
N ASP A 31 1.42 11.25 -6.88
CA ASP A 31 0.79 11.81 -5.69
C ASP A 31 -0.69 11.39 -5.66
N ALA A 32 -1.13 10.79 -4.54
CA ALA A 32 -2.52 10.42 -4.30
C ALA A 32 -3.50 11.56 -4.61
N ARG A 33 -3.12 12.80 -4.30
CA ARG A 33 -3.97 13.98 -4.48
C ARG A 33 -4.14 14.37 -5.95
N ILE A 34 -3.20 13.97 -6.80
CA ILE A 34 -3.25 14.21 -8.26
C ILE A 34 -4.05 13.09 -8.93
N LEU A 35 -3.89 11.85 -8.46
CA LEU A 35 -4.44 10.65 -9.09
C LEU A 35 -5.84 10.26 -8.58
N ALA A 36 -6.24 10.69 -7.38
CA ALA A 36 -7.56 10.37 -6.80
C ALA A 36 -8.68 11.34 -7.26
N ARG A 37 -8.56 11.94 -8.45
CA ARG A 37 -9.64 12.70 -9.07
C ARG A 37 -10.66 11.78 -9.73
#